data_AF-A0AAW0DQ29-F1
#
_entry.id   AF-A0AAW0DQ29-F1
#
_cell.length_a   1.000
_cell.length_b   1.000
_cell.length_c   1.000
_cell.angle_alpha   90.00
_cell.angle_beta   90.00
_cell.angle_gamma   90.00
#
_symmetry.space_group_name_H-M   'P 1'
#
loop_
_entity.id
_entity.type
_entity.pdbx_description
1 polymer ?
#
loop_
_entity_poly.entity_id
_entity_poly.type
_entity_poly.pdbx_seq_one_letter_code
_entity_poly.pdbx_strand_id
1 'polypeptide(L)'
;MSTPEAESSRPTNRHALTAVEKQKLQLEKLLKDPSKPAYVPPPPKEKMIRPAREMMKNVQGSSAGAGSGEFHVYKASRRREYERLTLLEEESRKETEEAEFERRRKEAEAVAEAKTAKNRAKRQKKKERSKAAKDTSTTEAGKAEVQGDAPLKKRRLVNGTELIFKRPGEDDDGDSDETRPQPISAEAADSAHPNVAGNVGVAVVEESRVTIHDD
;
A
#
# COMPACT_ATOMS: atom_id res chain seq x y z
N MET A 1 -37.76 -42.58 -14.68
CA MET A 1 -36.65 -41.74 -15.18
C MET A 1 -37.16 -40.31 -15.22
N SER A 2 -36.98 -39.57 -14.12
CA SER A 2 -37.43 -38.18 -14.00
C SER A 2 -36.21 -37.28 -14.16
N THR A 3 -36.25 -36.42 -15.18
CA THR A 3 -35.30 -35.32 -15.37
C THR A 3 -35.68 -34.20 -14.41
N PRO A 4 -34.74 -33.61 -13.63
CA PRO A 4 -35.03 -32.36 -12.96
C PRO A 4 -35.03 -31.26 -14.02
N GLU A 5 -36.23 -30.83 -14.39
CA GLU A 5 -36.48 -29.71 -15.28
C GLU A 5 -35.89 -28.45 -14.63
N ALA A 6 -34.83 -27.90 -15.24
CA ALA A 6 -34.16 -26.71 -14.77
C ALA A 6 -35.05 -25.49 -15.08
N GLU A 7 -35.95 -25.16 -14.16
CA GLU A 7 -36.70 -23.93 -14.19
C GLU A 7 -35.71 -22.75 -14.24
N SER A 8 -35.67 -22.08 -15.39
CA SER A 8 -34.96 -20.82 -15.55
C SER A 8 -35.69 -19.73 -14.77
N SER A 9 -35.40 -19.62 -13.47
CA SER A 9 -35.93 -18.57 -12.61
C SER A 9 -35.39 -17.22 -13.10
N ARG A 10 -36.19 -16.53 -13.92
CA ARG A 10 -35.99 -15.11 -14.21
C ARG A 10 -35.87 -14.37 -12.88
N PRO A 11 -34.95 -13.40 -12.74
CA PRO A 11 -34.75 -12.72 -11.47
C PRO A 11 -36.07 -12.08 -11.03
N THR A 12 -36.55 -12.48 -9.86
CA THR A 12 -37.83 -12.03 -9.28
C THR A 12 -37.82 -10.55 -8.88
N ASN A 13 -36.63 -9.93 -8.81
CA ASN A 13 -36.46 -8.62 -8.23
C ASN A 13 -36.00 -7.61 -9.29
N ARG A 14 -36.78 -6.54 -9.46
CA ARG A 14 -36.46 -5.38 -10.32
C ARG A 14 -35.46 -4.40 -9.67
N HIS A 15 -34.74 -4.84 -8.63
CA HIS A 15 -33.84 -4.00 -7.84
C HIS A 15 -32.37 -4.38 -8.06
N ALA A 16 -31.47 -3.45 -7.76
CA ALA A 16 -30.04 -3.72 -7.78
C ALA A 16 -29.70 -4.78 -6.71
N LEU A 17 -29.09 -5.88 -7.16
CA LEU A 17 -28.73 -7.01 -6.30
C LEU A 17 -27.78 -6.58 -5.18
N THR A 18 -28.03 -7.09 -3.97
CA THR A 18 -27.14 -6.91 -2.83
C THR A 18 -25.81 -7.63 -3.05
N ALA A 19 -24.76 -7.28 -2.30
CA ALA A 19 -23.45 -7.94 -2.43
C ALA A 19 -23.54 -9.46 -2.19
N VAL A 20 -24.35 -9.86 -1.21
CA VAL A 20 -24.59 -11.27 -0.86
C VAL A 20 -25.36 -11.98 -1.98
N GLU A 21 -26.37 -11.33 -2.57
CA GLU A 21 -27.11 -11.90 -3.70
C GLU A 21 -26.22 -12.10 -4.93
N LYS A 22 -25.31 -11.17 -5.24
CA LYS A 22 -24.35 -11.33 -6.34
C LYS A 22 -23.44 -12.54 -6.12
N GLN A 23 -22.95 -12.72 -4.89
CA GLN A 23 -22.14 -13.88 -4.54
C GLN A 23 -22.94 -15.19 -4.64
N LYS A 24 -24.18 -15.19 -4.16
CA LYS A 24 -25.08 -16.34 -4.26
C LYS A 24 -25.29 -16.75 -5.72
N LEU A 25 -25.58 -15.79 -6.61
CA LEU A 25 -25.74 -16.06 -8.05
C LEU A 25 -24.46 -16.60 -8.70
N GLN A 26 -23.29 -16.10 -8.29
CA GLN A 26 -22.01 -16.61 -8.78
C GLN A 26 -21.76 -18.05 -8.30
N LEU A 27 -22.07 -18.35 -7.03
CA LEU A 27 -21.97 -19.69 -6.47
C LEU A 27 -22.93 -20.66 -7.13
N GLU A 28 -24.20 -20.29 -7.31
CA GLU A 28 -25.20 -21.11 -8.03
C GLU A 28 -24.73 -21.43 -9.45
N LYS A 29 -24.13 -20.46 -10.15
CA LYS A 29 -23.55 -20.66 -11.48
C LYS A 29 -22.35 -21.60 -11.47
N LEU A 30 -21.48 -21.52 -10.47
CA LEU A 30 -20.31 -22.41 -10.33
C LEU A 30 -20.71 -23.83 -9.91
N LEU A 31 -21.68 -23.96 -9.02
CA LEU A 31 -22.16 -25.24 -8.48
C LEU A 31 -23.08 -25.99 -9.45
N LYS A 32 -23.56 -25.33 -10.52
CA LYS A 32 -24.31 -25.99 -11.59
C LYS A 32 -23.53 -27.14 -12.23
N ASP A 33 -22.21 -26.95 -12.42
CA ASP A 33 -21.31 -27.95 -13.02
C ASP A 33 -20.04 -28.10 -12.16
N PRO A 34 -20.08 -28.90 -11.07
CA PRO A 34 -18.98 -28.98 -10.10
C PRO A 34 -17.72 -29.69 -10.65
N SER A 35 -17.83 -30.38 -11.79
CA SER A 35 -16.69 -31.01 -12.48
C SER A 35 -15.85 -30.02 -13.30
N LYS A 36 -16.36 -28.81 -13.56
CA LYS A 36 -15.65 -27.80 -14.33
C LYS A 36 -14.68 -27.05 -13.41
N PRO A 37 -13.37 -27.02 -13.71
CA PRO A 37 -12.43 -26.24 -12.91
C PRO A 37 -12.78 -24.75 -12.96
N ALA A 38 -12.76 -24.10 -11.80
CA ALA A 38 -13.03 -22.67 -11.70
C ALA A 38 -11.93 -21.87 -12.41
N TYR A 39 -12.33 -20.92 -13.27
CA TYR A 39 -11.40 -20.04 -13.95
C TYR A 39 -10.93 -18.93 -13.00
N VAL A 40 -9.68 -19.02 -12.56
CA VAL A 40 -9.00 -17.93 -11.85
C VAL A 40 -8.18 -17.15 -12.87
N PRO A 41 -8.46 -15.85 -13.10
CA PRO A 41 -7.69 -15.07 -14.06
C PRO A 41 -6.22 -14.97 -13.61
N PRO A 42 -5.25 -15.11 -14.53
CA PRO A 42 -3.86 -14.83 -14.22
C PRO A 42 -3.66 -13.35 -13.84
N PRO A 43 -2.56 -13.00 -13.16
CA PRO A 43 -2.27 -11.60 -12.82
C PRO A 43 -2.24 -10.73 -14.08
N PRO A 44 -2.62 -9.44 -13.96
CA PRO A 44 -2.60 -8.51 -15.09
C PRO A 44 -1.17 -8.40 -15.61
N LYS A 45 -1.00 -8.55 -16.93
CA LYS A 45 0.30 -8.38 -17.59
C LYS A 45 0.59 -6.90 -17.76
N GLU A 46 1.85 -6.53 -17.59
CA GLU A 46 2.33 -5.19 -17.88
C GLU A 46 2.25 -4.91 -19.39
N LYS A 47 2.04 -3.64 -19.72
CA LYS A 47 1.95 -3.20 -21.11
C LYS A 47 3.36 -3.26 -21.71
N MET A 48 3.57 -4.15 -22.67
CA MET A 48 4.83 -4.25 -23.40
C MET A 48 4.61 -3.92 -24.87
N ILE A 49 5.53 -3.16 -25.45
CA ILE A 49 5.54 -2.90 -26.89
C ILE A 49 6.18 -4.08 -27.60
N ARG A 50 5.65 -4.39 -28.79
CA ARG A 50 6.20 -5.45 -29.62
C ARG A 50 7.66 -5.10 -29.99
N PRO A 51 8.59 -6.06 -29.90
CA PRO A 51 9.97 -5.79 -30.26
C PRO A 51 10.08 -5.32 -31.70
N ALA A 52 11.07 -4.46 -31.97
CA ALA A 52 11.38 -4.04 -33.32
C ALA A 52 11.73 -5.26 -34.18
N ARG A 53 11.29 -5.24 -35.45
CA ARG A 53 11.60 -6.32 -36.38
C ARG A 53 13.07 -6.22 -36.78
N GLU A 54 13.80 -7.33 -36.72
CA GLU A 54 15.24 -7.38 -37.02
C GLU A 54 15.57 -6.97 -38.47
N MET A 55 14.82 -7.47 -39.45
CA MET A 55 15.02 -7.15 -40.86
C MET A 55 13.73 -6.65 -41.51
N MET A 56 13.77 -5.45 -42.08
CA MET A 56 12.72 -4.93 -42.95
C MET A 56 12.95 -5.42 -44.38
N LYS A 57 11.95 -6.11 -44.93
CA LYS A 57 12.02 -6.70 -46.28
C LYS A 57 11.79 -5.70 -47.41
N ASN A 58 11.20 -4.54 -47.10
CA ASN A 58 10.72 -3.57 -48.09
C ASN A 58 11.42 -2.21 -47.90
N VAL A 59 12.75 -2.22 -47.82
CA VAL A 59 13.53 -0.98 -47.73
C VAL A 59 13.77 -0.45 -49.13
N GLN A 60 13.16 0.70 -49.45
CA GLN A 60 13.40 1.40 -50.70
C GLN A 60 14.80 2.07 -50.66
N GLY A 61 15.46 2.22 -51.82
CA GLY A 61 16.81 2.77 -51.87
C GLY A 61 16.90 4.20 -51.31
N SER A 62 18.06 4.56 -50.75
CA SER A 62 18.24 5.82 -50.00
C SER A 62 18.03 7.10 -50.82
N SER A 63 18.21 7.04 -52.14
CA SER A 63 18.00 8.16 -53.07
C SER A 63 16.61 8.18 -53.71
N ALA A 64 15.77 7.19 -53.41
CA ALA A 64 14.45 7.08 -54.01
C ALA A 64 13.48 8.05 -53.32
N GLY A 65 12.58 8.66 -54.11
CA GLY A 65 11.63 9.67 -53.61
C GLY A 65 10.59 9.12 -52.63
N ALA A 66 9.94 10.03 -51.90
CA ALA A 66 8.88 9.68 -50.94
C ALA A 66 7.68 9.03 -51.66
N GLY A 67 7.40 7.78 -51.32
CA GLY A 67 6.21 7.08 -51.80
C GLY A 67 4.94 7.49 -51.06
N SER A 68 3.76 7.20 -51.62
CA SER A 68 2.47 7.51 -51.00
C SER A 68 2.21 6.79 -49.66
N GLY A 69 2.89 5.65 -49.43
CA GLY A 69 2.79 4.88 -48.19
C GLY A 69 3.72 5.35 -47.07
N GLU A 70 4.71 6.20 -47.36
CA GLU A 70 5.76 6.58 -46.40
C GLU A 70 5.20 7.35 -45.20
N PHE A 71 4.18 8.19 -45.44
CA PHE A 71 3.48 8.89 -44.36
C PHE A 71 2.90 7.94 -43.32
N HIS A 72 2.30 6.83 -43.75
CA HIS A 72 1.71 5.85 -42.83
C HIS A 72 2.77 5.05 -42.08
N VAL A 73 3.91 4.77 -42.73
CA VAL A 73 5.07 4.13 -42.09
C VAL A 73 5.60 5.02 -40.96
N TYR A 74 5.84 6.30 -41.24
CA TYR A 74 6.26 7.28 -40.23
C TYR A 74 5.25 7.44 -39.10
N LYS A 75 3.96 7.56 -39.41
CA LYS A 75 2.90 7.68 -38.39
C LYS A 75 2.89 6.46 -37.44
N ALA A 76 3.03 5.26 -37.99
CA ALA A 76 3.06 4.03 -37.20
C ALA A 76 4.35 3.89 -36.38
N SER A 77 5.51 4.23 -36.95
CA SER A 77 6.79 4.18 -36.23
C SER A 77 6.84 5.23 -35.11
N ARG A 78 6.38 6.46 -35.37
CA ARG A 78 6.32 7.53 -34.37
C ARG A 78 5.37 7.18 -33.22
N ARG A 79 4.19 6.63 -33.51
CA ARG A 79 3.26 6.17 -32.46
C ARG A 79 3.91 5.09 -31.59
N ARG A 80 4.55 4.09 -32.21
CA ARG A 80 5.26 3.02 -31.48
C ARG A 80 6.39 3.59 -30.61
N GLU A 81 7.13 4.57 -31.12
CA GLU A 81 8.24 5.18 -30.39
C GLU A 81 7.75 6.03 -29.20
N TYR A 82 6.66 6.78 -29.37
CA TYR A 82 6.04 7.51 -28.26
C TYR A 82 5.52 6.58 -27.18
N GLU A 83 4.81 5.51 -27.56
CA GLU A 83 4.41 4.49 -26.61
C GLU A 83 5.64 3.93 -25.86
N ARG A 84 6.78 3.75 -26.55
CA ARG A 84 8.00 3.19 -25.96
C ARG A 84 8.65 4.12 -24.96
N LEU A 85 8.77 5.39 -25.32
CA LEU A 85 9.29 6.43 -24.43
C LEU A 85 8.38 6.62 -23.22
N THR A 86 7.06 6.65 -23.42
CA THR A 86 6.10 6.75 -22.32
C THR A 86 6.18 5.57 -21.37
N LEU A 87 6.28 4.32 -21.86
CA LEU A 87 6.45 3.16 -20.99
C LEU A 87 7.75 3.20 -20.20
N LEU A 88 8.86 3.61 -20.82
CA LEU A 88 10.16 3.75 -20.15
C LEU A 88 10.12 4.84 -19.06
N GLU A 89 9.47 5.96 -19.34
CA GLU A 89 9.24 7.03 -18.36
C GLU A 89 8.33 6.57 -17.21
N GLU A 90 7.27 5.82 -17.50
CA GLU A 90 6.39 5.25 -16.47
C GLU A 90 7.10 4.22 -15.59
N GLU A 91 7.93 3.34 -16.18
CA GLU A 91 8.70 2.33 -15.47
C GLU A 91 9.76 2.97 -14.56
N SER A 92 10.54 3.91 -15.10
CA SER A 92 11.54 4.64 -14.30
C SER A 92 10.89 5.41 -13.13
N ARG A 93 9.74 6.06 -13.34
CA ARG A 93 9.01 6.71 -12.25
C ARG A 93 8.58 5.71 -11.18
N LYS A 94 7.96 4.59 -11.57
CA LYS A 94 7.57 3.53 -10.62
C LYS A 94 8.75 2.99 -9.83
N GLU A 95 9.86 2.69 -10.49
CA GLU A 95 11.07 2.18 -9.83
C GLU A 95 11.60 3.18 -8.79
N THR A 96 11.63 4.48 -9.12
CA THR A 96 12.04 5.52 -8.16
C THR A 96 11.09 5.62 -6.97
N GLU A 97 9.77 5.59 -7.20
CA GLU A 97 8.75 5.66 -6.16
C GLU A 97 8.80 4.42 -5.25
N GLU A 98 8.97 3.22 -5.82
CA GLU A 98 9.11 1.96 -5.10
C GLU A 98 10.38 1.94 -4.26
N ALA A 99 11.52 2.37 -4.82
CA ALA A 99 12.78 2.44 -4.10
C ALA A 99 12.71 3.43 -2.92
N GLU A 100 12.08 4.59 -3.10
CA GLU A 100 11.85 5.55 -2.03
C GLU A 100 10.92 5.00 -0.94
N PHE A 101 9.83 4.34 -1.35
CA PHE A 101 8.88 3.73 -0.43
C PHE A 101 9.53 2.62 0.39
N GLU A 102 10.30 1.74 -0.25
CA GLU A 102 11.04 0.68 0.43
C GLU A 102 12.05 1.24 1.41
N ARG A 103 12.79 2.29 1.04
CA ARG A 103 13.73 2.95 1.95
C ARG A 103 13.00 3.49 3.18
N ARG A 104 11.92 4.26 3.00
CA ARG A 104 11.12 4.80 4.10
C ARG A 104 10.54 3.69 4.98
N ARG A 105 10.07 2.60 4.38
CA ARG A 105 9.54 1.43 5.10
C ARG A 105 10.62 0.76 5.95
N LYS A 106 11.80 0.50 5.39
CA LYS A 106 12.94 -0.12 6.08
C LYS A 106 13.42 0.75 7.25
N GLU A 107 13.47 2.06 7.06
CA GLU A 107 13.82 3.02 8.13
C GLU A 107 12.78 2.99 9.27
N ALA A 108 11.49 3.02 8.95
CA ALA A 108 10.43 2.96 9.95
C ALA A 108 10.44 1.64 10.73
N GLU A 109 10.67 0.52 10.03
CA GLU A 109 10.81 -0.82 10.63
C GLU A 109 12.03 -0.88 11.54
N ALA A 110 13.20 -0.41 11.10
CA ALA A 110 14.41 -0.37 11.91
C ALA A 110 14.25 0.48 13.19
N VAL A 111 13.56 1.62 13.11
CA VAL A 111 13.25 2.45 14.29
C VAL A 111 12.31 1.74 15.26
N ALA A 112 11.28 1.05 14.75
CA ALA A 112 10.38 0.25 15.57
C ALA A 112 11.11 -0.93 16.22
N GLU A 113 11.96 -1.63 15.48
CA GLU A 113 12.78 -2.73 15.97
C GLU A 113 13.78 -2.26 17.04
N ALA A 114 14.47 -1.14 16.84
CA ALA A 114 15.39 -0.60 17.83
C ALA A 114 14.68 -0.27 19.15
N LYS A 115 13.48 0.33 19.09
CA LYS A 115 12.64 0.62 20.27
C LYS A 115 12.18 -0.67 20.96
N THR A 116 11.70 -1.64 20.19
CA THR A 116 11.22 -2.92 20.75
C THR A 116 12.36 -3.77 21.31
N ALA A 117 13.52 -3.82 20.65
CA ALA A 117 14.73 -4.51 21.12
C ALA A 117 15.25 -3.91 22.42
N LYS A 118 15.33 -2.58 22.54
CA LYS A 118 15.70 -1.90 23.78
C LYS A 118 14.76 -2.25 24.93
N ASN A 119 13.45 -2.28 24.67
CA ASN A 119 12.45 -2.65 25.67
C ASN A 119 12.50 -4.15 26.03
N ARG A 120 12.71 -5.02 25.04
CA ARG A 120 12.88 -6.47 25.23
C ARG A 120 14.12 -6.76 26.09
N ALA A 121 15.25 -6.12 25.80
CA ALA A 121 16.48 -6.25 26.60
C ALA A 121 16.29 -5.80 28.05
N LYS A 122 15.58 -4.67 28.29
CA LYS A 122 15.22 -4.23 29.65
C LYS A 122 14.37 -5.27 30.39
N ARG A 123 13.39 -5.87 29.72
CA ARG A 123 12.52 -6.92 30.30
C ARG A 123 13.29 -8.20 30.59
N GLN A 124 14.18 -8.63 29.69
CA GLN A 124 15.03 -9.81 29.88
C GLN A 124 15.98 -9.64 31.07
N LYS A 125 16.70 -8.51 31.17
CA LYS A 125 17.54 -8.19 32.33
C LYS A 125 16.75 -8.21 33.65
N LYS A 126 15.52 -7.70 33.67
CA LYS A 126 14.64 -7.76 34.85
C LYS A 126 14.23 -9.20 35.17
N LYS A 127 13.89 -9.99 34.15
CA LYS A 127 13.53 -11.41 34.29
C LYS A 127 14.69 -12.23 34.86
N GLU A 128 15.90 -12.03 34.33
CA GLU A 128 17.13 -12.68 34.82
C GLU A 128 17.42 -12.31 36.27
N ARG A 129 17.35 -11.02 36.63
CA ARG A 129 17.49 -10.58 38.03
C ARG A 129 16.45 -11.21 38.96
N SER A 130 15.19 -11.31 38.52
CA SER A 130 14.14 -11.95 39.33
C SER A 130 14.29 -13.46 39.45
N LYS A 131 14.85 -14.13 38.43
CA LYS A 131 15.19 -15.55 38.50
C LYS A 131 16.35 -15.79 39.44
N ALA A 132 17.45 -15.04 39.28
CA ALA A 132 18.60 -15.11 40.17
C ALA A 132 18.21 -14.90 41.64
N ALA A 133 17.37 -13.89 41.93
CA ALA A 133 16.86 -13.66 43.28
C ALA A 133 15.98 -14.81 43.82
N LYS A 134 15.20 -15.46 42.95
CA LYS A 134 14.39 -16.63 43.32
C LYS A 134 15.29 -17.84 43.57
N ASP A 135 16.27 -18.10 42.73
CA ASP A 135 17.18 -19.23 42.86
C ASP A 135 18.01 -19.11 44.14
N THR A 136 18.52 -17.91 44.47
CA THR A 136 19.21 -17.65 45.76
C THR A 136 18.28 -17.83 46.97
N SER A 137 17.00 -17.45 46.86
CA SER A 137 16.04 -17.68 47.96
C SER A 137 15.62 -19.15 48.07
N THR A 138 15.69 -19.93 46.99
CA THR A 138 15.31 -21.35 47.00
C THR A 138 16.45 -22.22 47.52
N THR A 139 17.71 -21.82 47.36
CA THR A 139 18.87 -22.49 47.97
C THR A 139 18.99 -22.26 49.48
N GLU A 140 18.44 -21.17 50.02
CA GLU A 140 18.37 -20.96 51.48
C GLU A 140 17.06 -21.42 52.13
N ALA A 141 16.01 -21.67 51.34
CA ALA A 141 14.71 -22.16 51.83
C ALA A 141 14.59 -23.69 51.90
N GLY A 142 15.71 -24.41 52.01
CA GLY A 142 15.73 -25.80 52.47
C GLY A 142 15.60 -25.93 53.98
N LYS A 143 14.64 -25.22 54.60
CA LYS A 143 14.11 -25.38 55.99
C LYS A 143 13.21 -24.19 56.32
N ALA A 144 11.92 -24.29 55.98
CA ALA A 144 10.79 -23.75 56.75
C ALA A 144 9.53 -23.79 55.86
N GLU A 145 8.66 -24.74 56.14
CA GLU A 145 7.23 -24.49 55.99
C GLU A 145 6.83 -23.36 56.95
N VAL A 146 5.94 -22.45 56.52
CA VAL A 146 4.73 -22.01 57.25
C VAL A 146 4.01 -20.93 56.42
N GLN A 147 2.69 -21.07 56.44
CA GLN A 147 1.63 -20.22 55.87
C GLN A 147 1.74 -18.73 56.23
N GLY A 148 1.22 -17.85 55.37
CA GLY A 148 0.84 -16.49 55.78
C GLY A 148 1.13 -15.40 54.77
N ASP A 149 0.09 -15.08 53.99
CA ASP A 149 -0.25 -13.76 53.42
C ASP A 149 0.78 -12.97 52.58
N ALA A 150 0.44 -12.79 51.30
CA ALA A 150 1.30 -12.15 50.31
C ALA A 150 1.28 -10.61 50.45
N PRO A 151 2.43 -9.92 50.57
CA PRO A 151 2.43 -8.46 50.63
C PRO A 151 2.15 -7.87 49.23
N LEU A 152 1.00 -7.19 49.11
CA LEU A 152 0.60 -6.41 47.94
C LEU A 152 1.73 -5.46 47.53
N LYS A 153 2.35 -5.74 46.38
CA LYS A 153 3.42 -4.95 45.78
C LYS A 153 2.96 -3.51 45.59
N LYS A 154 3.56 -2.58 46.36
CA LYS A 154 3.48 -1.12 46.19
C LYS A 154 3.67 -0.75 44.71
N ARG A 155 2.59 -0.33 44.05
CA ARG A 155 2.57 0.13 42.66
C ARG A 155 3.23 1.51 42.62
N ARG A 156 4.24 1.68 41.76
CA ARG A 156 4.91 2.98 41.58
C ARG A 156 3.98 3.92 40.82
N LEU A 157 3.66 5.03 41.47
CA LEU A 157 2.97 6.19 40.91
C LEU A 157 3.86 6.79 39.80
N VAL A 158 3.34 6.88 38.58
CA VAL A 158 3.91 7.74 37.54
C VAL A 158 2.92 8.88 37.38
N ASN A 159 3.35 10.08 37.77
CA ASN A 159 2.71 11.38 37.55
C ASN A 159 1.45 11.70 38.38
N GLY A 160 1.41 11.30 39.65
CA GLY A 160 0.54 11.95 40.64
C GLY A 160 -0.97 11.71 40.52
N THR A 161 -1.45 10.96 39.53
CA THR A 161 -2.86 10.57 39.42
C THR A 161 -3.02 9.09 39.72
N GLU A 162 -3.86 8.77 40.69
CA GLU A 162 -4.16 7.39 41.06
C GLU A 162 -5.06 6.77 39.99
N LEU A 163 -4.52 5.80 39.24
CA LEU A 163 -5.30 4.96 38.35
C LEU A 163 -6.04 3.91 39.19
N ILE A 164 -7.23 4.28 39.66
CA ILE A 164 -8.20 3.36 40.29
C ILE A 164 -8.79 2.50 39.16
N PHE A 165 -8.43 1.22 39.13
CA PHE A 165 -9.09 0.26 38.25
C PHE A 165 -10.44 -0.14 38.85
N LYS A 166 -11.53 0.32 38.23
CA LYS A 166 -12.90 -0.15 38.53
C LYS A 166 -12.97 -1.68 38.39
N ARG A 167 -13.58 -2.36 39.36
CA ARG A 167 -14.02 -3.75 39.19
C ARG A 167 -15.25 -3.75 38.26
N PRO A 168 -15.44 -4.78 37.41
CA PRO A 168 -16.64 -4.87 36.59
C PRO A 168 -17.88 -5.00 37.49
N GLY A 169 -18.76 -3.99 37.50
CA GLY A 169 -20.07 -4.04 38.17
C GLY A 169 -20.49 -2.84 39.05
N GLU A 170 -19.76 -1.71 39.07
CA GLU A 170 -20.12 -0.55 39.91
C GLU A 170 -20.44 0.70 39.05
N ASP A 171 -21.74 0.95 38.93
CA ASP A 171 -22.35 2.16 38.37
C ASP A 171 -22.31 3.26 39.44
N ASP A 172 -21.75 4.43 39.10
CA ASP A 172 -21.78 5.63 39.93
C ASP A 172 -22.41 6.74 39.10
N ASP A 173 -23.67 7.04 39.44
CA ASP A 173 -24.44 8.19 38.99
C ASP A 173 -23.93 9.44 39.73
N GLY A 174 -23.24 10.32 39.01
CA GLY A 174 -22.66 11.54 39.57
C GLY A 174 -22.32 12.57 38.49
N ASP A 175 -23.33 13.32 38.08
CA ASP A 175 -23.29 14.50 37.22
C ASP A 175 -22.36 15.60 37.81
N SER A 176 -21.42 16.13 37.02
CA SER A 176 -21.04 17.56 37.01
C SER A 176 -19.90 17.90 36.03
N ASP A 177 -20.24 18.87 35.17
CA ASP A 177 -19.42 19.86 34.47
C ASP A 177 -18.59 19.52 33.21
N GLU A 178 -19.22 19.88 32.09
CA GLU A 178 -18.71 20.78 31.05
C GLU A 178 -17.19 20.95 30.90
N THR A 179 -16.62 20.31 29.86
CA THR A 179 -15.81 21.02 28.85
C THR A 179 -15.56 20.11 27.65
N ARG A 180 -16.34 20.32 26.57
CA ARG A 180 -16.05 19.75 25.25
C ARG A 180 -15.41 20.84 24.38
N PRO A 181 -14.16 20.71 23.95
CA PRO A 181 -13.64 21.57 22.89
C PRO A 181 -14.25 21.12 21.56
N GLN A 182 -14.99 22.02 20.92
CA GLN A 182 -15.59 21.84 19.60
C GLN A 182 -14.50 21.67 18.52
N PRO A 183 -14.72 20.84 17.48
CA PRO A 183 -13.86 20.82 16.30
C PRO A 183 -14.15 22.04 15.41
N ILE A 184 -13.11 22.82 15.13
CA ILE A 184 -13.15 23.92 14.17
C ILE A 184 -13.44 23.38 12.75
N SER A 185 -14.59 23.75 12.21
CA SER A 185 -14.92 23.66 10.79
C SER A 185 -14.17 24.77 10.04
N ALA A 186 -13.21 24.41 9.20
CA ALA A 186 -12.57 25.32 8.27
C ALA A 186 -13.13 25.08 6.86
N GLU A 187 -14.18 25.82 6.50
CA GLU A 187 -14.57 26.06 5.11
C GLU A 187 -14.22 27.50 4.72
N ALA A 188 -13.75 27.61 3.47
CA ALA A 188 -13.78 28.77 2.57
C ALA A 188 -12.89 29.99 2.88
N ALA A 189 -11.71 30.01 2.24
CA ALA A 189 -11.08 31.24 1.77
C ALA A 189 -10.46 31.02 0.38
N ASP A 190 -11.17 31.56 -0.61
CA ASP A 190 -10.72 32.15 -1.88
C ASP A 190 -9.21 32.25 -2.17
N SER A 191 -8.78 31.77 -3.35
CA SER A 191 -7.70 32.41 -4.12
C SER A 191 -7.62 31.89 -5.57
N ALA A 192 -8.22 32.68 -6.46
CA ALA A 192 -7.64 33.20 -7.70
C ALA A 192 -6.77 32.28 -8.58
N HIS A 193 -7.31 31.94 -9.77
CA HIS A 193 -6.54 31.54 -10.95
C HIS A 193 -5.68 32.70 -11.47
N PRO A 194 -4.36 32.52 -11.72
CA PRO A 194 -3.63 33.45 -12.57
C PRO A 194 -3.75 33.01 -14.04
N ASN A 195 -4.56 33.75 -14.78
CA ASN A 195 -4.54 33.77 -16.24
C ASN A 195 -3.34 34.62 -16.67
N VAL A 196 -2.30 34.00 -17.25
CA VAL A 196 -1.18 34.72 -17.88
C VAL A 196 -1.15 34.35 -19.35
N ALA A 197 -1.97 35.05 -20.12
CA ALA A 197 -1.72 35.27 -21.54
C ALA A 197 -0.57 36.28 -21.66
N GLY A 198 0.63 35.79 -21.90
CA GLY A 198 1.82 36.58 -22.17
C GLY A 198 2.58 35.95 -23.33
N ASN A 199 2.42 36.52 -24.52
CA ASN A 199 3.19 36.22 -25.71
C ASN A 199 4.66 36.60 -25.46
N VAL A 200 5.56 35.63 -25.39
CA VAL A 200 7.02 35.86 -25.32
C VAL A 200 7.68 35.09 -26.45
N GLY A 201 8.41 35.83 -27.29
CA GLY A 201 9.02 35.34 -28.51
C GLY A 201 10.04 34.22 -28.28
N VAL A 202 10.17 33.38 -29.31
CA VAL A 202 11.15 32.30 -29.41
C VAL A 202 12.56 32.84 -29.20
N ALA A 203 13.22 32.44 -28.11
CA ALA A 203 14.66 32.63 -27.94
C ALA A 203 15.39 31.54 -28.73
N VAL A 204 16.01 31.91 -29.84
CA VAL A 204 16.96 31.07 -30.59
C VAL A 204 18.21 30.93 -29.73
N VAL A 205 18.48 29.73 -29.23
CA VAL A 205 19.74 29.40 -28.55
C VAL A 205 20.78 29.14 -29.64
N GLU A 206 21.82 29.96 -29.70
CA GLU A 206 22.98 29.76 -30.57
C GLU A 206 23.70 28.46 -30.21
N GLU A 207 23.93 27.60 -31.20
CA GLU A 207 24.64 26.33 -31.04
C GLU A 207 26.12 26.57 -30.73
N SER A 208 26.64 25.88 -29.71
CA SER A 208 28.05 25.90 -29.34
C SER A 208 28.91 25.28 -30.45
N ARG A 209 29.65 26.13 -31.19
CA ARG A 209 30.68 25.69 -32.15
C ARG A 209 31.81 24.98 -31.41
N VAL A 210 31.96 23.67 -31.66
CA VAL A 210 33.13 22.90 -31.25
C VAL A 210 34.23 23.10 -32.29
N THR A 211 35.33 23.73 -31.89
CA THR A 211 36.57 23.81 -32.68
C THR A 211 37.45 22.61 -32.32
N ILE A 212 37.77 21.78 -33.31
CA ILE A 212 38.74 20.68 -33.18
C ILE A 212 40.11 21.25 -33.53
N HIS A 213 41.09 21.06 -32.65
CA HIS A 213 42.50 21.35 -32.94
C HIS A 213 43.16 20.04 -33.37
N ASP A 214 43.71 20.02 -34.59
CA ASP A 214 44.53 18.93 -35.11
C ASP A 214 45.98 19.13 -34.62
N ASP A 215 46.55 18.10 -33.98
CA ASP A 215 48.00 17.94 -33.75
C ASP A 215 48.64 17.17 -34.92
#